data_AF-A0A0D0QEZ3-F1
#
_entry.id   AF-A0A0D0QEZ3-F1
#
_cell.length_a   1.000
_cell.length_b   1.000
_cell.length_c   1.000
_cell.angle_alpha   90.00
_cell.angle_beta   90.00
_cell.angle_gamma   90.00
#
_symmetry.space_group_name_H-M   'P 1'
#
loop_
_entity.id
_entity.type
_entity.pdbx_description
1 polymer ?
#
loop_
_entity_poly.entity_id
_entity_poly.type
_entity_poly.pdbx_seq_one_letter_code
_entity_poly.pdbx_strand_id
1 'polypeptide(L)'
;MGRDAHNTIDLGARGIPPGESPDQAALFGVALGDTVATLREMGWDVWLFRQVPEIADYDSRDVARRLAHGRMSAAEASALTFANPERLASRVARAEAAIMPLVTSGAVTLIDPWPDLCPERCGALQAGEGLYFDNNHLTNAGALRLRDLFRPFLDGGAGNGTGASE
;
A
#
# COMPACT_ATOMS: atom_id res chain seq x y z
N MET A 1 -8.37 -9.03 5.89
CA MET A 1 -8.91 -8.60 7.20
C MET A 1 -9.85 -7.43 6.96
N GLY A 2 -10.61 -7.00 7.97
CA GLY A 2 -11.47 -5.82 7.85
C GLY A 2 -12.61 -6.02 6.85
N ARG A 3 -13.06 -4.93 6.22
CA ARG A 3 -14.22 -4.94 5.31
C ARG A 3 -14.04 -5.89 4.12
N ASP A 4 -12.80 -6.10 3.68
CA ASP A 4 -12.46 -6.95 2.53
C ASP A 4 -11.99 -8.36 2.93
N ALA A 5 -12.28 -8.84 4.15
CA ALA A 5 -11.82 -10.15 4.61
C ALA A 5 -12.28 -11.33 3.73
N HIS A 6 -13.35 -11.15 2.97
CA HIS A 6 -13.92 -12.15 2.07
C HIS A 6 -13.44 -12.02 0.62
N ASN A 7 -12.70 -10.95 0.28
CA ASN A 7 -12.17 -10.74 -1.05
C ASN A 7 -10.92 -11.60 -1.22
N THR A 8 -10.97 -12.55 -2.13
CA THR A 8 -9.85 -13.45 -2.44
C THR A 8 -9.41 -13.25 -3.88
N ILE A 9 -8.11 -13.06 -4.09
CA ILE A 9 -7.46 -13.11 -5.39
C ILE A 9 -6.34 -14.14 -5.24
N ASP A 10 -6.39 -15.18 -6.07
CA ASP A 10 -5.35 -16.19 -6.12
C ASP A 10 -4.53 -16.03 -7.39
N LEU A 11 -3.22 -16.07 -7.24
CA LEU A 11 -2.25 -16.16 -8.32
C LEU A 11 -2.19 -17.59 -8.82
N GLY A 12 -2.29 -17.74 -10.14
CA GLY A 12 -1.98 -18.98 -10.84
C GLY A 12 -0.62 -18.90 -11.52
N ALA A 13 0.13 -19.99 -11.51
CA ALA A 13 1.35 -20.13 -12.29
C ALA A 13 1.07 -20.92 -13.58
N ARG A 14 1.65 -20.49 -14.71
CA ARG A 14 1.52 -21.24 -15.96
C ARG A 14 2.13 -22.63 -15.80
N GLY A 15 1.38 -23.66 -16.19
CA GLY A 15 1.83 -25.05 -16.10
C GLY A 15 1.65 -25.70 -14.73
N ILE A 16 1.12 -24.98 -13.73
CA ILE A 16 0.73 -25.55 -12.43
C ILE A 16 -0.81 -25.65 -12.39
N PRO A 17 -1.38 -26.83 -12.13
CA PRO A 17 -2.82 -26.98 -11.96
C PRO A 17 -3.39 -26.12 -10.81
N PRO A 18 -4.62 -25.61 -10.93
CA PRO A 18 -5.32 -24.99 -9.81
C PRO A 18 -5.39 -25.94 -8.60
N GLY A 19 -5.02 -25.47 -7.41
CA GLY A 19 -5.01 -26.27 -6.17
C GLY A 19 -3.70 -27.00 -5.85
N GLU A 20 -2.75 -27.04 -6.79
CA GLU A 20 -1.37 -27.52 -6.58
C GLU A 20 -0.35 -26.37 -6.48
N SER A 21 -0.87 -25.14 -6.47
CA SER A 21 -0.08 -23.92 -6.46
C SER A 21 0.66 -23.75 -5.13
N PRO A 22 1.95 -23.35 -5.15
CA PRO A 22 2.70 -22.98 -3.95
C PRO A 22 1.97 -21.94 -3.10
N ASP A 23 2.48 -21.70 -1.88
CA ASP A 23 2.01 -20.59 -1.04
C ASP A 23 1.91 -19.29 -1.86
N GLN A 24 0.78 -18.59 -1.73
CA GLN A 24 0.46 -17.41 -2.54
C GLN A 24 1.49 -16.29 -2.38
N ALA A 25 2.10 -16.14 -1.20
CA ALA A 25 3.14 -15.14 -1.00
C ALA A 25 4.45 -15.54 -1.71
N ALA A 26 4.78 -16.84 -1.73
CA ALA A 26 5.91 -17.34 -2.51
C ALA A 26 5.69 -17.15 -4.01
N LEU A 27 4.49 -17.45 -4.53
CA LEU A 27 4.13 -17.20 -5.92
C LEU A 27 4.22 -15.72 -6.29
N PHE A 28 3.70 -14.83 -5.42
CA PHE A 28 3.82 -13.39 -5.61
C PHE A 28 5.28 -12.96 -5.66
N GLY A 29 6.13 -13.45 -4.76
CA GLY A 29 7.55 -13.11 -4.73
C GLY A 29 8.29 -13.51 -6.00
N VAL A 30 8.07 -14.72 -6.51
CA VAL A 30 8.65 -15.18 -7.78
C VAL A 30 8.15 -14.31 -8.94
N ALA A 31 6.82 -14.12 -9.06
CA ALA A 31 6.25 -13.34 -10.16
C ALA A 31 6.72 -11.87 -10.15
N LEU A 32 6.83 -11.26 -8.98
CA LEU A 32 7.37 -9.90 -8.82
C LEU A 32 8.84 -9.85 -9.23
N GLY A 33 9.66 -10.79 -8.77
CA GLY A 33 11.07 -10.89 -9.12
C GLY A 33 11.28 -11.06 -10.63
N ASP A 34 10.55 -11.98 -11.26
CA ASP A 34 10.62 -12.23 -12.71
C ASP A 34 10.19 -10.99 -13.51
N THR A 35 9.17 -10.27 -13.04
CA THR A 35 8.72 -9.02 -13.65
C THR A 35 9.82 -7.96 -13.61
N VAL A 36 10.44 -7.76 -12.45
CA VAL A 36 11.55 -6.81 -12.28
C VAL A 36 12.75 -7.20 -13.15
N ALA A 37 13.14 -8.47 -13.15
CA ALA A 37 14.24 -8.97 -13.97
C ALA A 37 13.98 -8.70 -15.47
N THR A 38 12.79 -9.04 -15.94
CA THR A 38 12.37 -8.82 -17.34
C THR A 38 12.45 -7.34 -17.72
N LEU A 39 11.92 -6.43 -16.89
CA LEU A 39 11.98 -4.99 -17.16
C LEU A 39 13.41 -4.46 -17.20
N ARG A 40 14.28 -4.95 -16.31
CA ARG A 40 15.69 -4.54 -16.27
C ARG A 40 16.50 -5.08 -17.46
N GLU A 41 16.24 -6.31 -17.90
CA GLU A 41 16.84 -6.89 -19.10
C GLU A 41 16.48 -6.10 -20.36
N MET A 42 15.28 -5.51 -20.39
CA MET A 42 14.84 -4.57 -21.43
C MET A 42 15.49 -3.17 -21.31
N GLY A 43 16.32 -2.93 -20.29
CA GLY A 43 17.05 -1.68 -20.07
C GLY A 43 16.27 -0.61 -19.30
N TRP A 44 15.19 -0.96 -18.59
CA TRP A 44 14.39 0.00 -17.82
C TRP A 44 14.87 0.12 -16.37
N ASP A 45 14.87 1.35 -15.87
CA ASP A 45 14.91 1.63 -14.43
C ASP A 45 13.54 1.32 -13.82
N VAL A 46 13.53 0.46 -12.80
CA VAL A 46 12.29 0.00 -12.19
C VAL A 46 12.02 0.75 -10.89
N TRP A 47 10.90 1.47 -10.87
CA TRP A 47 10.37 2.12 -9.68
C TRP A 47 9.14 1.36 -9.20
N LEU A 48 9.10 1.04 -7.90
CA LEU A 48 7.99 0.30 -7.30
C LEU A 48 7.23 1.22 -6.35
N PHE A 49 5.97 1.52 -6.69
CA PHE A 49 5.07 2.21 -5.77
C PHE A 49 4.51 1.22 -4.76
N ARG A 50 4.85 1.43 -3.48
CA ARG A 50 4.42 0.58 -2.38
C ARG A 50 2.93 0.73 -2.16
N GLN A 51 2.27 -0.36 -1.75
CA GLN A 51 0.86 -0.31 -1.35
C GLN A 51 0.66 0.72 -0.23
N VAL A 52 -0.41 1.51 -0.32
CA VAL A 52 -0.83 2.45 0.72
C VAL A 52 -1.29 1.70 1.99
N PRO A 53 -1.11 2.27 3.19
CA PRO A 53 -1.49 1.61 4.44
C PRO A 53 -3.01 1.42 4.55
N GLU A 54 -3.44 0.18 4.74
CA GLU A 54 -4.87 -0.14 4.81
C GLU A 54 -5.50 0.31 6.15
N ILE A 55 -6.62 1.03 6.09
CA ILE A 55 -7.47 1.38 7.23
C ILE A 55 -8.63 0.37 7.29
N ALA A 56 -8.33 -0.83 7.78
CA ALA A 56 -9.13 -2.05 7.58
C ALA A 56 -10.66 -1.95 7.74
N ASP A 57 -11.15 -1.12 8.66
CA ASP A 57 -12.56 -1.05 9.03
C ASP A 57 -13.27 0.22 8.49
N TYR A 58 -12.55 1.09 7.77
CA TYR A 58 -13.05 2.37 7.27
C TYR A 58 -13.85 2.26 5.97
N ASP A 59 -14.96 2.99 5.89
CA ASP A 59 -15.68 3.33 4.66
C ASP A 59 -16.26 4.73 4.83
N SER A 60 -15.86 5.67 3.96
CA SER A 60 -16.26 7.08 4.09
C SER A 60 -17.78 7.28 4.03
N ARG A 61 -18.48 6.47 3.23
CA ARG A 61 -19.93 6.57 3.04
C ARG A 61 -20.67 6.05 4.27
N ASP A 62 -20.20 4.96 4.86
CA ASP A 62 -20.76 4.42 6.11
C ASP A 62 -20.59 5.42 7.25
N VAL A 63 -19.37 5.94 7.45
CA VAL A 63 -19.06 6.93 8.49
C VAL A 63 -19.91 8.19 8.30
N ALA A 64 -19.91 8.78 7.10
CA ALA A 64 -20.67 9.99 6.82
C ALA A 64 -22.18 9.80 7.02
N ARG A 65 -22.75 8.69 6.53
CA ARG A 65 -24.18 8.38 6.67
C ARG A 65 -24.56 8.20 8.14
N ARG A 66 -23.76 7.46 8.91
CA ARG A 66 -24.06 7.22 10.33
C ARG A 66 -23.95 8.49 11.16
N LEU A 67 -22.95 9.34 10.90
CA LEU A 67 -22.83 10.66 11.52
C LEU A 67 -24.04 11.55 11.19
N ALA A 68 -24.41 11.67 9.91
CA ALA A 68 -25.52 12.51 9.46
C ALA A 68 -26.88 12.10 10.06
N HIS A 69 -27.06 10.82 10.40
CA HIS A 69 -28.27 10.31 11.03
C HIS A 69 -28.16 10.13 12.55
N GLY A 70 -27.08 10.62 13.19
CA GLY A 70 -26.90 10.49 14.64
C GLY A 70 -26.74 9.04 15.14
N ARG A 71 -26.32 8.11 14.26
CA ARG A 71 -26.11 6.68 14.54
C ARG A 71 -24.64 6.32 14.83
N MET A 72 -23.82 7.34 15.00
CA MET A 72 -22.39 7.26 15.33
C MET A 72 -22.00 8.58 15.99
N SER A 73 -21.23 8.48 17.08
CA SER A 73 -20.60 9.62 17.73
C SER A 73 -19.31 10.03 17.00
N ALA A 74 -18.86 11.28 17.24
CA ALA A 74 -17.58 11.74 16.70
C ALA A 74 -16.39 10.89 17.19
N ALA A 75 -16.46 10.36 18.42
CA ALA A 75 -15.42 9.49 18.97
C ALA A 75 -15.36 8.14 18.25
N GLU A 76 -16.50 7.51 17.99
CA GLU A 76 -16.57 6.27 17.21
C GLU A 76 -16.09 6.48 15.77
N ALA A 77 -16.48 7.59 15.14
CA ALA A 77 -15.99 7.95 13.81
C ALA A 77 -14.46 8.10 13.80
N SER A 78 -13.92 8.84 14.77
CA SER A 78 -12.47 9.04 14.89
C SER A 78 -11.70 7.75 15.13
N ALA A 79 -12.28 6.76 15.83
CA ALA A 79 -11.63 5.47 16.02
C ALA A 79 -11.52 4.67 14.70
N LEU A 80 -12.53 4.78 13.82
CA LEU A 80 -12.55 4.10 12.52
C LEU A 80 -11.62 4.72 11.49
N THR A 81 -11.21 5.98 11.66
CA THR A 81 -10.36 6.68 10.69
C THR A 81 -8.87 6.35 10.83
N PHE A 82 -8.45 5.59 11.84
CA PHE A 82 -7.04 5.24 12.03
C PHE A 82 -6.81 3.73 11.93
N ALA A 83 -5.70 3.34 11.33
CA ALA A 83 -5.28 1.94 11.36
C ALA A 83 -4.88 1.51 12.77
N ASN A 84 -5.15 0.24 13.08
CA ASN A 84 -4.48 -0.45 14.17
C ASN A 84 -3.07 -0.89 13.70
N PRO A 85 -1.98 -0.46 14.38
CA PRO A 85 -0.62 -0.72 13.91
C PRO A 85 -0.26 -2.20 13.78
N GLU A 86 -0.66 -3.04 14.73
CA GLU A 86 -0.36 -4.48 14.73
C GLU A 86 -1.08 -5.20 13.59
N ARG A 87 -2.36 -4.87 13.39
CA ARG A 87 -3.15 -5.41 12.27
C ARG A 87 -2.58 -4.97 10.93
N LEU A 88 -2.19 -3.69 10.81
CA LEU A 88 -1.58 -3.17 9.59
C LEU A 88 -0.25 -3.87 9.29
N ALA A 89 0.65 -3.97 10.27
CA ALA A 89 1.92 -4.66 10.13
C ALA A 89 1.73 -6.12 9.68
N SER A 90 0.81 -6.85 10.32
CA SER A 90 0.48 -8.23 9.94
C SER A 90 -0.11 -8.32 8.52
N ARG A 91 -0.96 -7.36 8.13
CA ARG A 91 -1.58 -7.33 6.79
C ARG A 91 -0.55 -7.18 5.68
N VAL A 92 0.46 -6.35 5.87
CA VAL A 92 1.43 -6.03 4.81
C VAL A 92 2.62 -6.97 4.77
N ALA A 93 2.93 -7.65 5.89
CA ALA A 93 4.14 -8.46 6.07
C ALA A 93 4.46 -9.41 4.91
N ARG A 94 3.45 -10.09 4.34
CA ARG A 94 3.65 -11.04 3.24
C ARG A 94 4.08 -10.35 1.93
N ALA A 95 3.52 -9.19 1.62
CA ALA A 95 3.92 -8.41 0.45
C ALA A 95 5.30 -7.76 0.65
N GLU A 96 5.55 -7.21 1.85
CA GLU A 96 6.85 -6.61 2.20
C GLU A 96 7.99 -7.64 2.11
N ALA A 97 7.76 -8.88 2.50
CA ALA A 97 8.75 -9.96 2.41
C ALA A 97 9.23 -10.21 0.97
N ALA A 98 8.39 -9.95 -0.04
CA ALA A 98 8.74 -10.03 -1.46
C ALA A 98 9.38 -8.74 -1.99
N ILE A 99 8.95 -7.58 -1.51
CA ILE A 99 9.39 -6.26 -2.01
C ILE A 99 10.77 -5.89 -1.45
N MET A 100 10.99 -6.03 -0.14
CA MET A 100 12.18 -5.51 0.54
C MET A 100 13.52 -6.08 0.03
N PRO A 101 13.63 -7.36 -0.36
CA PRO A 101 14.84 -7.87 -1.01
C PRO A 101 15.20 -7.15 -2.33
N LEU A 102 14.19 -6.79 -3.13
CA LEU A 102 14.39 -6.06 -4.39
C LEU A 102 14.84 -4.62 -4.14
N VAL A 103 14.33 -3.99 -3.08
CA VAL A 103 14.76 -2.65 -2.66
C VAL A 103 16.21 -2.71 -2.15
N THR A 104 16.50 -3.65 -1.24
CA THR A 104 17.83 -3.80 -0.62
C THR A 104 18.92 -4.11 -1.63
N SER A 105 18.60 -4.89 -2.67
CA SER A 105 19.56 -5.21 -3.74
C SER A 105 19.73 -4.09 -4.78
N GLY A 106 18.94 -3.02 -4.71
CA GLY A 106 18.92 -1.98 -5.74
C GLY A 106 18.27 -2.43 -7.05
N ALA A 107 17.53 -3.54 -7.04
CA ALA A 107 16.77 -3.99 -8.21
C ALA A 107 15.61 -3.04 -8.54
N VAL A 108 15.05 -2.38 -7.53
CA VAL A 108 14.01 -1.34 -7.68
C VAL A 108 14.30 -0.14 -6.80
N THR A 109 13.82 1.04 -7.21
CA THR A 109 13.69 2.21 -6.33
C THR A 109 12.27 2.26 -5.76
N LEU A 110 12.14 2.32 -4.43
CA LEU A 110 10.84 2.35 -3.77
C LEU A 110 10.25 3.77 -3.76
N ILE A 111 8.99 3.90 -4.18
CA ILE A 111 8.18 5.09 -3.93
C ILE A 111 7.28 4.75 -2.74
N ASP A 112 7.61 5.29 -1.57
CA ASP A 112 6.93 4.97 -0.31
C ASP A 112 5.92 6.07 0.09
N PRO A 113 4.60 5.80 0.06
CA PRO A 113 3.58 6.75 0.46
C PRO A 113 3.35 6.80 1.97
N TRP A 114 3.98 5.92 2.75
CA TRP A 114 3.68 5.77 4.17
C TRP A 114 4.02 7.00 5.01
N PRO A 115 5.17 7.69 4.82
CA PRO A 115 5.47 8.89 5.60
C PRO A 115 4.39 9.98 5.48
N ASP A 116 3.82 10.16 4.28
CA ASP A 116 2.78 11.16 4.04
C ASP A 116 1.41 10.74 4.59
N LEU A 117 1.12 9.43 4.59
CA LEU A 117 -0.16 8.87 5.03
C LEU A 117 -0.17 8.50 6.53
N CYS A 118 1.01 8.39 7.15
CA CYS A 118 1.23 7.98 8.53
C CYS A 118 2.22 8.91 9.28
N PRO A 119 2.03 10.23 9.30
CA PRO A 119 2.99 11.14 9.94
C PRO A 119 3.20 10.82 11.43
N GLU A 120 2.09 10.62 12.16
CA GLU A 120 2.09 10.11 13.54
C GLU A 120 1.37 8.76 13.63
N ARG A 121 0.25 8.65 12.91
CA ARG A 121 -0.58 7.45 12.79
C ARG A 121 -1.14 7.38 11.38
N CYS A 122 -1.22 6.17 10.82
CA CYS A 122 -1.86 5.95 9.53
C CYS A 122 -3.36 6.26 9.63
N GLY A 123 -3.84 7.20 8.82
CA GLY A 123 -5.19 7.73 8.94
C GLY A 123 -5.89 7.99 7.61
N ALA A 124 -7.19 7.72 7.58
CA ALA A 124 -8.10 8.03 6.49
C ALA A 124 -8.36 9.54 6.34
N LEU A 125 -8.21 10.30 7.44
CA LEU A 125 -8.37 11.75 7.49
C LEU A 125 -7.11 12.38 8.08
N GLN A 126 -6.69 13.50 7.51
CA GLN A 126 -5.62 14.33 8.06
C GLN A 126 -5.97 15.81 7.91
N ALA A 127 -5.80 16.60 8.97
CA ALA A 127 -6.09 18.05 8.97
C ALA A 127 -7.48 18.43 8.42
N GLY A 128 -8.49 17.58 8.65
CA GLY A 128 -9.87 17.79 8.17
C GLY A 128 -10.13 17.35 6.72
N GLU A 129 -9.12 16.83 6.02
CA GLU A 129 -9.23 16.32 4.66
C GLU A 129 -9.34 14.79 4.63
N GLY A 130 -10.32 14.26 3.90
CA GLY A 130 -10.51 12.83 3.68
C GLY A 130 -9.59 12.30 2.58
N LEU A 131 -8.55 11.58 2.97
CA LEU A 131 -7.55 11.03 2.05
C LEU A 131 -7.96 9.66 1.49
N TYR A 132 -8.85 8.95 2.17
CA TYR A 132 -9.34 7.63 1.78
C TYR A 132 -10.83 7.66 1.46
N PHE A 133 -11.23 6.91 0.43
CA PHE A 133 -12.62 6.65 0.10
C PHE A 133 -13.17 5.46 0.91
N ASP A 134 -12.37 4.41 1.03
CA ASP A 134 -12.64 3.20 1.82
C ASP A 134 -11.37 2.69 2.50
N ASN A 135 -11.29 1.41 2.85
CA ASN A 135 -10.17 0.86 3.60
C ASN A 135 -8.84 0.87 2.85
N ASN A 136 -8.81 0.96 1.51
CA ASN A 136 -7.57 0.88 0.72
C ASN A 136 -7.51 1.82 -0.50
N HIS A 137 -8.60 2.44 -0.92
CA HIS A 137 -8.61 3.41 -2.02
C HIS A 137 -8.46 4.83 -1.51
N LEU A 138 -7.52 5.58 -2.11
CA LEU A 138 -7.38 7.00 -1.87
C LEU A 138 -8.45 7.81 -2.62
N THR A 139 -8.81 8.96 -2.07
CA THR A 139 -9.55 10.00 -2.80
C THR A 139 -8.63 10.74 -3.76
N ASN A 140 -9.18 11.61 -4.62
CA ASN A 140 -8.37 12.51 -5.44
C ASN A 140 -7.48 13.43 -4.59
N ALA A 141 -7.97 13.86 -3.42
CA ALA A 141 -7.16 14.64 -2.46
C ALA A 141 -5.98 13.81 -1.94
N GLY A 142 -6.24 12.56 -1.54
CA GLY A 142 -5.21 11.61 -1.14
C GLY A 142 -4.16 11.38 -2.24
N ALA A 143 -4.60 11.19 -3.49
CA ALA A 143 -3.68 11.03 -4.62
C ALA A 143 -2.85 12.29 -4.90
N LEU A 144 -3.48 13.48 -4.87
CA LEU A 144 -2.78 14.76 -5.07
C LEU A 144 -1.75 15.03 -3.97
N ARG A 145 -1.98 14.54 -2.74
CA ARG A 145 -1.00 14.63 -1.66
C ARG A 145 0.28 13.86 -1.99
N LEU A 146 0.17 12.70 -2.63
CA LEU A 146 1.30 11.83 -2.95
C LEU A 146 2.02 12.17 -4.25
N ARG A 147 1.53 13.14 -5.03
CA ARG A 147 2.05 13.40 -6.39
C ARG A 147 3.55 13.71 -6.40
N ASP A 148 4.05 14.37 -5.37
CA ASP A 148 5.44 14.82 -5.31
C ASP A 148 6.40 13.63 -5.10
N LEU A 149 5.91 12.49 -4.60
CA LEU A 149 6.67 11.25 -4.48
C LEU A 149 7.08 10.69 -5.86
N PHE A 150 6.33 11.00 -6.91
CA PHE A 150 6.63 10.58 -8.27
C PHE A 150 7.58 11.53 -8.99
N ARG A 151 7.88 12.69 -8.42
CA ARG A 151 8.70 13.70 -9.06
C ARG A 151 10.10 13.19 -9.44
N PRO A 152 10.83 12.44 -8.57
CA PRO A 152 12.13 11.87 -8.96
C PRO A 152 12.06 10.96 -10.19
N PHE A 153 11.01 10.15 -10.28
CA PHE A 153 10.74 9.29 -11.44
C PHE A 153 10.46 10.11 -12.71
N LEU A 154 9.65 11.17 -12.61
CA LEU A 154 9.26 12.02 -13.73
C LEU A 154 10.38 12.94 -14.23
N ASP A 155 11.23 13.40 -13.30
CA ASP A 155 12.34 14.32 -13.61
C ASP A 155 13.60 13.56 -14.10
N GLY A 156 13.57 12.22 -14.15
CA GLY A 156 14.72 11.38 -14.54
C GLY A 156 15.84 11.36 -13.50
N GLY A 157 15.56 11.74 -12.26
CA GLY A 157 16.52 11.73 -11.17
C GLY A 157 16.72 10.31 -10.64
N ALA A 158 17.95 9.80 -10.68
CA ALA A 158 18.32 8.60 -9.93
C ALA A 158 17.93 8.80 -8.46
N GLY A 159 17.13 7.87 -7.91
CA GLY A 159 16.63 7.96 -6.54
C GLY A 159 17.78 8.22 -5.58
N ASN A 160 17.73 9.34 -4.86
CA ASN A 160 18.66 9.61 -3.76
C ASN A 160 18.37 8.59 -2.66
N GLY A 161 19.07 7.45 -2.72
CA GLY A 161 19.30 6.62 -1.56
C GLY A 161 19.98 7.48 -0.50
N THR A 162 19.22 7.87 0.52
CA THR A 162 19.80 8.47 1.72
C THR A 162 20.66 7.41 2.39
N GLY A 163 21.96 7.44 2.08
CA GLY A 163 22.98 6.79 2.87
C GLY A 163 22.89 7.31 4.30
N ALA A 164 22.64 6.41 5.24
CA ALA A 164 22.95 6.66 6.63
C ALA A 164 24.48 6.70 6.75
N SER A 165 25.00 7.90 6.94
CA SER A 165 26.32 8.15 7.53
C SER A 165 26.06 9.02 8.74
N GLU A 166 26.05 8.39 9.92
CA GLU A 166 26.80 8.73 11.14
C GLU A 166 26.59 7.65 12.19
#